data_AF-A0A7S2RYW5-F1
#
_entry.id   AF-A0A7S2RYW5-F1
#
_cell.length_a   1.000
_cell.length_b   1.000
_cell.length_c   1.000
_cell.angle_alpha   90.00
_cell.angle_beta   90.00
_cell.angle_gamma   90.00
#
_symmetry.space_group_name_H-M   'P 1'
#
loop_
_entity.id
_entity.type
_entity.pdbx_description
1 polymer ?
#
loop_
_entity_poly.entity_id
_entity_poly.type
_entity_poly.pdbx_seq_one_letter_code
_entity_poly.pdbx_strand_id
1 'polypeptide(L)'
;MMIASQLLRSSRHVASPRVVLSSTRFMSVGTVETIPGVGKGKTSTGLVGLAVDHDAVPKMIVKYGALLDRMEASDMPASAQYRINLEQICRFRIQAAQDHPDDPEKVEELCNCGQVEELVEQADNENIVLEMYLKNRWWEYVKGNTEIEYNPVNTDDHGDDIDWGADLVKNTTPDSK
;
A
#
# COMPACT_ATOMS: atom_id res chain seq x y z
N MET A 1 -74.66 44.79 37.97
CA MET A 1 -73.41 44.08 38.32
C MET A 1 -72.90 43.41 37.05
N MET A 2 -71.84 43.97 36.46
CA MET A 2 -70.52 43.32 36.37
C MET A 2 -70.38 42.53 35.05
N ILE A 3 -69.40 42.69 34.16
CA ILE A 3 -68.25 43.61 33.95
C ILE A 3 -67.88 43.45 32.46
N ALA A 4 -67.37 44.50 31.83
CA ALA A 4 -66.82 44.50 30.48
C ALA A 4 -65.57 43.60 30.34
N SER A 5 -65.34 43.04 29.15
CA SER A 5 -63.98 42.84 28.61
C SER A 5 -64.03 42.56 27.11
N GLN A 6 -63.74 43.60 26.34
CA GLN A 6 -63.42 43.53 24.92
C GLN A 6 -62.06 42.84 24.76
N LEU A 7 -62.03 41.72 24.02
CA LEU A 7 -60.79 41.03 23.67
C LEU A 7 -60.10 41.76 22.51
N LEU A 8 -59.15 42.63 22.86
CA LEU A 8 -58.10 43.11 21.96
C LEU A 8 -56.89 42.17 22.05
N ARG A 9 -56.44 41.59 20.94
CA ARG A 9 -55.07 41.10 20.72
C ARG A 9 -54.89 40.77 19.24
N SER A 10 -54.36 41.73 18.48
CA SER A 10 -52.95 41.84 18.09
C SER A 10 -52.56 40.81 17.02
N SER A 11 -52.69 41.24 15.76
CA SER A 11 -52.16 40.56 14.58
C SER A 11 -50.65 40.46 14.68
N ARG A 12 -50.12 39.24 14.79
CA ARG A 12 -48.68 38.99 14.70
C ARG A 12 -48.34 38.75 13.23
N HIS A 13 -47.70 39.73 12.62
CA HIS A 13 -47.00 39.51 11.36
C HIS A 13 -45.82 38.56 11.59
N VAL A 14 -45.80 37.45 10.84
CA VAL A 14 -44.67 36.53 10.79
C VAL A 14 -43.60 37.17 9.90
N ALA A 15 -42.53 37.66 10.52
CA ALA A 15 -41.34 38.08 9.79
C ALA A 15 -40.54 36.83 9.39
N SER A 16 -40.44 36.55 8.11
CA SER A 16 -39.55 35.51 7.57
C SER A 16 -38.09 35.94 7.73
N PRO A 17 -37.19 35.08 8.22
CA PRO A 17 -35.77 35.43 8.29
C PRO A 17 -35.19 35.45 6.88
N ARG A 18 -34.58 36.58 6.49
CA ARG A 18 -33.73 36.65 5.29
C ARG A 18 -32.49 35.80 5.55
N VAL A 19 -32.36 34.70 4.80
CA VAL A 19 -31.11 33.93 4.73
C VAL A 19 -30.06 34.82 4.08
N VAL A 20 -29.14 35.34 4.88
CA VAL A 20 -27.94 36.00 4.37
C VAL A 20 -27.05 34.88 3.84
N LEU A 21 -26.96 34.77 2.52
CA LEU A 21 -26.03 33.87 1.86
C LEU A 21 -24.61 34.34 2.25
N SER A 22 -24.02 33.69 3.25
CA SER A 22 -22.63 33.92 3.60
C SER A 22 -21.80 33.46 2.41
N SER A 23 -21.12 34.40 1.76
CA SER A 23 -20.24 34.16 0.62
C SER A 23 -19.21 33.11 1.04
N THR A 24 -19.39 31.89 0.57
CA THR A 24 -18.44 30.80 0.78
C THR A 24 -17.15 31.24 0.12
N ARG A 25 -16.17 31.64 0.93
CA ARG A 25 -14.81 31.86 0.44
C ARG A 25 -14.35 30.56 -0.17
N PHE A 26 -14.18 30.54 -1.49
CA PHE A 26 -13.37 29.53 -2.15
C PHE A 26 -11.99 29.59 -1.50
N MET A 27 -11.63 28.56 -0.75
CA MET A 27 -10.27 28.37 -0.29
C MET A 27 -9.43 28.14 -1.55
N SER A 28 -8.48 29.04 -1.80
CA SER A 28 -7.44 28.85 -2.80
C SER A 28 -6.77 27.50 -2.54
N VAL A 29 -6.87 26.57 -3.49
CA VAL A 29 -6.04 25.36 -3.50
C VAL A 29 -4.60 25.84 -3.53
N GLY A 30 -3.88 25.67 -2.42
CA GLY A 30 -2.47 26.00 -2.35
C GLY A 30 -1.72 25.08 -3.31
N THR A 31 -1.19 25.63 -4.40
CA THR A 31 -0.26 24.91 -5.25
C THR A 31 1.03 24.75 -4.44
N VAL A 32 1.31 23.54 -3.97
CA VAL A 32 2.63 23.18 -3.45
C VAL A 32 3.61 23.41 -4.60
N GLU A 33 4.59 24.29 -4.40
CA GLU A 33 5.61 24.58 -5.41
C GLU A 33 6.45 23.32 -5.64
N THR A 34 6.22 22.65 -6.77
CA THR A 34 6.93 21.42 -7.13
C THR A 34 8.33 21.77 -7.64
N ILE A 35 9.35 21.34 -6.92
CA ILE A 35 10.76 21.49 -7.33
C ILE A 35 11.08 20.38 -8.35
N PRO A 36 11.57 20.72 -9.56
CA PRO A 36 11.97 19.71 -10.53
C PRO A 36 13.06 18.79 -9.96
N GLY A 37 12.84 17.49 -10.04
CA GLY A 37 13.80 16.45 -9.65
C GLY A 37 13.68 15.93 -8.21
N VAL A 38 12.80 16.49 -7.37
CA VAL A 38 12.69 16.19 -5.93
C VAL A 38 11.25 15.84 -5.56
N GLY A 39 11.05 14.83 -4.72
CA GLY A 39 9.74 14.39 -4.24
C GLY A 39 8.65 14.30 -5.33
N LYS A 40 7.56 15.05 -5.17
CA LYS A 40 6.45 15.11 -6.16
C LYS A 40 6.84 15.71 -7.52
N GLY A 41 7.97 16.40 -7.62
CA GLY A 41 8.51 16.93 -8.87
C GLY A 41 9.59 16.04 -9.49
N LYS A 42 9.81 14.82 -8.99
CA LYS A 42 10.79 13.86 -9.51
C LYS A 42 10.55 13.60 -11.00
N THR A 43 11.61 13.71 -11.81
CA THR A 43 11.53 13.59 -13.28
C THR A 43 12.13 12.29 -13.81
N SER A 44 13.01 11.66 -13.04
CA SER A 44 13.61 10.35 -13.33
C SER A 44 14.01 9.67 -12.03
N THR A 45 13.93 8.33 -11.99
CA THR A 45 14.50 7.50 -10.91
C THR A 45 16.01 7.31 -11.07
N GLY A 46 16.57 7.62 -12.23
CA GLY A 46 17.96 7.32 -12.57
C GLY A 46 18.25 5.85 -12.85
N LEU A 47 17.22 4.98 -12.80
CA LEU A 47 17.33 3.55 -13.07
C LEU A 47 16.65 3.21 -14.39
N VAL A 48 17.34 2.42 -15.24
CA VAL A 48 16.76 1.98 -16.52
C VAL A 48 15.68 0.94 -16.25
N GLY A 49 14.50 1.14 -16.82
CA GLY A 49 13.37 0.22 -16.66
C GLY A 49 12.43 0.53 -15.50
N LEU A 50 12.77 1.49 -14.63
CA LEU A 50 11.91 1.91 -13.52
C LEU A 50 11.40 3.34 -13.75
N ALA A 51 10.14 3.48 -14.16
CA ALA A 51 9.52 4.78 -14.36
C ALA A 51 9.20 5.48 -13.04
N VAL A 52 9.21 6.81 -13.02
CA VAL A 52 8.78 7.60 -11.85
C VAL A 52 7.28 7.40 -11.63
N ASP A 53 6.91 7.15 -10.37
CA ASP A 53 5.54 6.95 -9.96
C ASP A 53 5.20 7.86 -8.78
N HIS A 54 4.48 8.94 -9.05
CA HIS A 54 4.09 9.91 -8.02
C HIS A 54 3.08 9.35 -7.01
N ASP A 55 2.43 8.23 -7.34
CA ASP A 55 1.51 7.52 -6.45
C ASP A 55 2.18 6.30 -5.79
N ALA A 56 3.52 6.20 -5.81
CA ALA A 56 4.24 5.07 -5.23
C ALA A 56 3.96 4.88 -3.74
N VAL A 57 3.98 5.94 -2.93
CA VAL A 57 3.72 5.88 -1.48
C VAL A 57 2.33 5.30 -1.15
N PRO A 58 1.21 5.81 -1.72
CA PRO A 58 -0.08 5.18 -1.50
C PRO A 58 -0.17 3.76 -2.08
N LYS A 59 0.49 3.47 -3.21
CA LYS A 59 0.56 2.11 -3.77
C LYS A 59 1.27 1.12 -2.85
N MET A 60 2.33 1.55 -2.14
CA MET A 60 3.00 0.72 -1.13
C MET A 60 2.02 0.25 -0.06
N ILE A 61 1.21 1.17 0.50
CA ILE A 61 0.22 0.84 1.53
C ILE A 61 -0.74 -0.24 1.04
N VAL A 62 -1.24 -0.09 -0.19
CA VAL A 62 -2.16 -1.06 -0.81
C VAL A 62 -1.50 -2.42 -1.02
N LYS A 63 -0.30 -2.46 -1.60
CA LYS A 63 0.39 -3.73 -1.93
C LYS A 63 0.86 -4.49 -0.69
N TYR A 64 1.45 -3.81 0.29
CA TYR A 64 1.83 -4.44 1.56
C TYR A 64 0.60 -4.84 2.38
N GLY A 65 -0.49 -4.07 2.32
CA GLY A 65 -1.77 -4.46 2.91
C GLY A 65 -2.30 -5.77 2.32
N ALA A 66 -2.31 -5.88 0.99
CA ALA A 66 -2.72 -7.11 0.31
C ALA A 66 -1.83 -8.32 0.65
N LEU A 67 -0.52 -8.12 0.85
CA LEU A 67 0.40 -9.15 1.35
C LEU A 67 -0.01 -9.66 2.73
N LEU A 68 -0.32 -8.74 3.65
CA LEU A 68 -0.77 -9.09 5.01
C LEU A 68 -2.10 -9.84 4.97
N ASP A 69 -3.07 -9.38 4.18
CA ASP A 69 -4.37 -10.03 4.03
C ASP A 69 -4.22 -11.46 3.49
N ARG A 70 -3.35 -11.64 2.48
CA ARG A 70 -3.07 -12.95 1.89
C ARG A 70 -2.38 -13.89 2.87
N MET A 71 -1.44 -13.37 3.64
CA MET A 71 -0.74 -14.13 4.68
C MET A 71 -1.70 -14.54 5.81
N GLU A 72 -2.63 -13.67 6.20
CA GLU A 72 -3.68 -13.99 7.18
C GLU A 72 -4.63 -15.08 6.67
N ALA A 73 -5.01 -15.03 5.39
CA ALA A 73 -5.86 -16.04 4.75
C ALA A 73 -5.17 -17.40 4.51
N SER A 74 -3.85 -17.49 4.67
CA SER A 74 -3.07 -18.69 4.39
C SER A 74 -3.15 -19.76 5.49
N ASP A 75 -2.75 -21.00 5.16
CA ASP A 75 -2.61 -22.11 6.11
C ASP A 75 -1.29 -22.08 6.91
N MET A 76 -0.44 -21.07 6.66
CA MET A 76 0.86 -20.94 7.32
C MET A 76 0.68 -20.60 8.81
N PRO A 77 1.28 -21.40 9.73
CA PRO A 77 1.15 -21.15 11.16
C PRO A 77 1.84 -19.84 11.55
N ALA A 78 1.30 -19.15 12.56
CA ALA A 78 1.87 -17.91 13.10
C ALA A 78 3.28 -18.07 13.68
N SER A 79 3.69 -19.31 14.00
CA SER A 79 5.04 -19.64 14.45
C SER A 79 6.06 -19.76 13.33
N ALA A 80 5.64 -19.75 12.05
CA ALA A 80 6.56 -19.82 10.92
C ALA A 80 7.42 -18.54 10.87
N GLN A 81 8.74 -18.72 10.85
CA GLN A 81 9.67 -17.58 10.90
C GLN A 81 9.50 -16.62 9.72
N TYR A 82 9.18 -17.16 8.54
CA TYR A 82 8.91 -16.35 7.35
C TYR A 82 7.72 -15.40 7.56
N ARG A 83 6.60 -15.90 8.09
CA ARG A 83 5.42 -15.09 8.44
C ARG A 83 5.77 -13.99 9.46
N ILE A 84 6.50 -14.34 10.52
CA ILE A 84 6.90 -13.36 11.55
C ILE A 84 7.71 -12.21 10.94
N ASN A 85 8.72 -12.54 10.13
CA ASN A 85 9.60 -11.54 9.53
C ASN A 85 8.85 -10.69 8.49
N LEU A 86 8.05 -11.33 7.63
CA LEU A 86 7.31 -10.64 6.59
C LEU A 86 6.27 -9.69 7.19
N GLU A 87 5.58 -10.10 8.25
CA GLU A 87 4.65 -9.23 8.98
C GLU A 87 5.34 -8.00 9.55
N GLN A 88 6.51 -8.18 10.18
CA GLN A 88 7.29 -7.06 10.73
C GLN A 88 7.70 -6.06 9.65
N ILE A 89 8.20 -6.56 8.51
CA ILE A 89 8.64 -5.72 7.38
C ILE A 89 7.44 -4.98 6.77
N CYS A 90 6.34 -5.68 6.50
CA CYS A 90 5.15 -5.07 5.89
C CYS A 90 4.57 -3.99 6.80
N ARG A 91 4.39 -4.28 8.10
CA ARG A 91 3.84 -3.30 9.05
C ARG A 91 4.74 -2.07 9.17
N PHE A 92 6.06 -2.26 9.23
CA PHE A 92 7.02 -1.17 9.28
C PHE A 92 6.94 -0.28 8.02
N ARG A 93 6.93 -0.87 6.83
CA ARG A 93 6.87 -0.13 5.55
C ARG A 93 5.52 0.58 5.36
N ILE A 94 4.42 -0.05 5.77
CA ILE A 94 3.09 0.59 5.78
C ILE A 94 3.08 1.79 6.72
N GLN A 95 3.62 1.64 7.93
CA GLN A 95 3.67 2.71 8.92
C GLN A 95 4.48 3.91 8.39
N ALA A 96 5.67 3.66 7.84
CA ALA A 96 6.49 4.71 7.24
C ALA A 96 5.75 5.47 6.12
N ALA A 97 5.04 4.74 5.25
CA ALA A 97 4.24 5.35 4.18
C ALA A 97 3.01 6.12 4.68
N GLN A 98 2.37 5.66 5.76
CA GLN A 98 1.22 6.33 6.38
C GLN A 98 1.61 7.59 7.15
N ASP A 99 2.77 7.60 7.81
CA ASP A 99 3.27 8.75 8.56
C ASP A 99 3.77 9.87 7.63
N HIS A 100 4.21 9.52 6.42
CA HIS A 100 4.81 10.44 5.45
C HIS A 100 4.19 10.32 4.04
N PRO A 101 2.86 10.54 3.88
CA PRO A 101 2.16 10.30 2.61
C PRO A 101 2.57 11.26 1.49
N ASP A 102 3.03 12.45 1.84
CA ASP A 102 3.41 13.52 0.89
C ASP A 102 4.93 13.68 0.74
N ASP A 103 5.73 12.88 1.44
CA ASP A 103 7.18 13.00 1.52
C ASP A 103 7.87 11.64 1.21
N PRO A 104 8.03 11.30 -0.09
CA PRO A 104 8.63 10.03 -0.49
C PRO A 104 10.09 9.91 -0.06
N GLU A 105 10.85 11.01 0.01
CA GLU A 105 12.27 10.97 0.44
C GLU A 105 12.39 10.57 1.91
N LYS A 106 11.45 11.03 2.74
CA LYS A 106 11.40 10.59 4.13
C LYS A 106 11.08 9.10 4.26
N VAL A 107 10.18 8.58 3.42
CA VAL A 107 9.87 7.15 3.36
C VAL A 107 11.10 6.34 2.94
N GLU A 108 11.84 6.81 1.93
CA GLU A 108 13.09 6.19 1.45
C GLU A 108 14.16 6.16 2.54
N GLU A 109 14.36 7.27 3.25
CA GLU A 109 15.32 7.36 4.37
C GLU A 109 14.96 6.40 5.50
N LEU A 110 13.68 6.35 5.90
CA LEU A 110 13.20 5.47 6.97
C LEU A 110 13.32 3.99 6.59
N CYS A 111 12.89 3.64 5.37
CA CYS A 111 12.93 2.26 4.90
C CYS A 111 14.35 1.80 4.56
N ASN A 112 15.24 2.73 4.18
CA ASN A 112 16.64 2.52 3.82
C ASN A 112 16.85 1.31 2.88
N CYS A 113 16.01 1.21 1.86
CA CYS A 113 15.94 0.04 0.97
C CYS A 113 15.61 0.42 -0.48
N GLY A 114 16.26 1.47 -0.97
CA GLY A 114 16.07 2.01 -2.32
C GLY A 114 14.98 3.08 -2.39
N GLN A 115 14.56 3.40 -3.62
CA GLN A 115 13.54 4.39 -3.93
C GLN A 115 12.12 3.85 -3.65
N VAL A 116 11.14 4.75 -3.46
CA VAL A 116 9.73 4.33 -3.24
C VAL A 116 9.18 3.47 -4.38
N GLU A 117 9.59 3.72 -5.62
CA GLU A 117 9.20 2.91 -6.78
C GLU A 117 9.77 1.48 -6.70
N GLU A 118 11.01 1.32 -6.23
CA GLU A 118 11.61 -0.01 -6.00
C GLU A 118 10.89 -0.75 -4.86
N LEU A 119 10.44 -0.04 -3.82
CA LEU A 119 9.69 -0.64 -2.71
C LEU A 119 8.32 -1.16 -3.14
N VAL A 120 7.70 -0.54 -4.15
CA VAL A 120 6.46 -1.02 -4.78
C VAL A 120 6.71 -2.31 -5.56
N GLU A 121 7.76 -2.36 -6.39
CA GLU A 121 8.15 -3.57 -7.13
C GLU A 121 8.56 -4.70 -6.18
N GLN A 122 9.27 -4.40 -5.10
CA GLN A 122 9.60 -5.37 -4.05
C GLN A 122 8.35 -6.00 -3.44
N ALA A 123 7.27 -5.22 -3.24
CA ALA A 123 6.01 -5.77 -2.73
C ALA A 123 5.32 -6.72 -3.72
N ASP A 124 5.44 -6.46 -5.02
CA ASP A 124 4.93 -7.35 -6.07
C ASP A 124 5.75 -8.64 -6.16
N ASN A 125 7.07 -8.53 -6.11
CA ASN A 125 7.97 -9.68 -6.09
C ASN A 125 7.74 -10.55 -4.84
N GLU A 126 7.54 -9.92 -3.68
CA GLU A 126 7.26 -10.64 -2.44
C GLU A 126 5.90 -11.37 -2.51
N ASN A 127 4.91 -10.84 -3.23
CA ASN A 127 3.66 -11.59 -3.49
C ASN A 127 3.91 -12.88 -4.29
N ILE A 128 4.76 -12.82 -5.32
CA ILE A 128 5.14 -14.01 -6.11
C ILE A 128 5.86 -15.02 -5.22
N VAL A 129 6.80 -14.55 -4.39
CA VAL A 129 7.50 -15.41 -3.43
C VAL A 129 6.52 -16.04 -2.44
N LEU A 130 5.58 -15.27 -1.89
CA LEU A 130 4.57 -15.78 -0.97
C LEU A 130 3.70 -16.87 -1.62
N GLU A 131 3.30 -16.71 -2.88
CA GLU A 131 2.56 -17.74 -3.62
C GLU A 131 3.32 -19.06 -3.73
N MET A 132 4.59 -18.98 -4.15
CA MET A 132 5.47 -20.13 -4.25
C MET A 132 5.74 -20.76 -2.87
N TYR A 133 5.96 -19.93 -1.85
CA TYR A 133 6.22 -20.35 -0.47
C TYR A 133 5.05 -21.15 0.08
N LEU A 134 3.82 -20.67 -0.15
CA LEU A 134 2.57 -21.35 0.22
C LEU A 134 2.36 -22.65 -0.55
N LYS A 135 2.56 -22.64 -1.87
CA LYS A 135 2.44 -23.84 -2.73
C LYS A 135 3.33 -24.98 -2.24
N ASN A 136 4.57 -24.65 -1.84
CA ASN A 136 5.57 -25.65 -1.46
C ASN A 136 5.62 -25.94 0.05
N ARG A 137 4.86 -25.21 0.87
CA ARG A 137 4.79 -25.39 2.33
C ARG A 137 6.16 -25.43 3.01
N TRP A 138 7.04 -24.50 2.64
CA TRP A 138 8.44 -24.44 3.09
C TRP A 138 8.65 -24.21 4.59
N TRP A 139 7.58 -24.00 5.36
CA TRP A 139 7.63 -23.95 6.83
C TRP A 139 7.56 -25.34 7.48
N GLU A 140 7.30 -26.39 6.71
CA GLU A 140 7.30 -27.75 7.25
C GLU A 140 8.72 -28.27 7.47
N TYR A 141 8.92 -28.99 8.57
CA TYR A 141 10.18 -29.65 8.83
C TYR A 141 10.47 -30.73 7.80
N VAL A 142 11.71 -30.77 7.32
CA VAL A 142 12.23 -31.86 6.49
C VAL A 142 12.07 -33.18 7.25
N LYS A 143 11.40 -34.16 6.63
CA LYS A 143 11.16 -35.47 7.25
C LYS A 143 12.51 -36.18 7.45
N GLY A 144 12.74 -36.69 8.67
CA GLY A 144 14.04 -37.11 9.19
C GLY A 144 14.77 -38.28 8.52
N ASN A 145 14.29 -38.79 7.39
CA ASN A 145 14.92 -39.87 6.63
C ASN A 145 15.36 -39.45 5.22
N THR A 146 15.56 -38.15 4.99
CA THR A 146 16.13 -37.68 3.72
C THR A 146 17.60 -38.08 3.68
N GLU A 147 17.99 -38.83 2.65
CA GLU A 147 19.39 -39.21 2.43
C GLU A 147 20.21 -37.93 2.20
N ILE A 148 21.07 -37.58 3.16
CA ILE A 148 21.99 -36.46 3.03
C ILE A 148 23.20 -36.99 2.28
N GLU A 149 23.31 -36.67 0.98
CA GLU A 149 24.51 -36.96 0.21
C GLU A 149 25.66 -36.08 0.70
N TYR A 150 26.62 -36.69 1.41
CA TYR A 150 27.81 -36.00 1.87
C TYR A 150 28.84 -35.95 0.74
N ASN A 151 29.20 -34.75 0.30
CA ASN A 151 30.09 -34.46 -0.85
C ASN A 151 29.49 -34.89 -2.19
N PRO A 152 28.42 -34.19 -2.65
CA PRO A 152 27.81 -34.49 -3.94
C PRO A 152 28.85 -34.30 -5.05
N VAL A 153 28.82 -35.18 -6.04
CA VAL A 153 29.51 -34.92 -7.29
C VAL A 153 28.97 -33.58 -7.80
N ASN A 154 29.84 -32.63 -8.15
CA ASN A 154 29.42 -31.35 -8.70
C ASN A 154 28.86 -31.61 -10.11
N THR A 155 27.64 -32.12 -10.18
CA THR A 155 26.79 -32.06 -11.36
C THR A 155 26.23 -30.66 -11.34
N ASP A 156 26.54 -29.87 -12.37
CA ASP A 156 26.14 -28.47 -12.52
C ASP A 156 24.60 -28.34 -12.73
N ASP A 157 23.80 -28.95 -11.83
CA ASP A 157 22.35 -28.96 -11.86
C ASP A 157 21.84 -27.76 -11.06
N HIS A 158 21.55 -26.69 -11.80
CA HIS A 158 21.30 -25.34 -11.28
C HIS A 158 19.87 -25.11 -10.74
N GLY A 159 19.11 -26.17 -10.43
CA GLY A 159 17.73 -26.03 -9.94
C GLY A 159 16.76 -25.60 -11.05
N ASP A 160 16.93 -26.18 -12.25
CA ASP A 160 16.08 -25.95 -13.43
C ASP A 160 14.61 -26.39 -13.22
N ASP A 161 14.31 -27.11 -12.13
CA ASP A 161 13.00 -27.61 -11.75
C ASP A 161 12.17 -26.61 -10.91
N ILE A 162 12.76 -25.49 -10.48
CA ILE A 162 12.04 -24.45 -9.74
C ILE A 162 11.15 -23.64 -10.69
N ASP A 163 9.85 -23.96 -10.68
CA ASP A 163 8.81 -23.21 -11.38
C ASP A 163 8.55 -21.85 -10.69
N TRP A 164 9.21 -20.82 -11.19
CA TRP A 164 9.05 -19.42 -10.76
C TRP A 164 7.70 -18.79 -11.14
N GLY A 165 6.72 -19.56 -11.63
CA GLY A 165 5.41 -19.04 -11.97
C GLY A 165 5.43 -18.14 -13.20
N ALA A 166 6.26 -18.47 -14.20
CA ALA A 166 6.40 -17.71 -15.45
C ALA A 166 5.05 -17.47 -16.19
N ASP A 167 4.02 -18.25 -15.87
CA ASP A 167 2.67 -18.12 -16.43
C ASP A 167 1.82 -17.02 -15.77
N LEU A 168 2.20 -16.52 -14.60
CA LEU A 168 1.48 -15.47 -13.87
C LEU A 168 1.80 -14.05 -14.38
N VAL A 169 2.98 -13.88 -15.00
CA VAL A 169 3.43 -12.61 -15.61
C VAL A 169 2.64 -12.27 -16.89
N LYS A 170 1.96 -13.25 -17.50
CA LYS A 170 1.26 -13.07 -18.80
C LYS A 170 -0.04 -12.27 -18.71
N ASN A 171 -0.53 -11.96 -17.50
CA ASN A 171 -1.82 -11.29 -17.30
C ASN A 171 -1.71 -9.79 -16.96
N THR A 172 -0.50 -9.22 -16.95
CA THR A 172 -0.27 -7.81 -16.55
C THR A 172 0.29 -6.92 -17.66
N THR A 173 0.57 -7.46 -18.85
CA THR A 173 0.94 -6.65 -20.02
C THR A 173 -0.33 -6.21 -20.75
N PRO A 174 -0.72 -4.92 -20.76
CA PRO A 174 -1.74 -4.46 -21.69
C PRO A 174 -1.19 -4.59 -23.12
N ASP A 175 -1.97 -5.20 -24.02
CA ASP A 175 -1.66 -5.29 -25.44
C ASP A 175 -1.24 -3.91 -25.97
N SER A 176 0.02 -3.80 -26.40
CA SER A 176 0.53 -2.60 -27.04
C SER A 176 -0.14 -2.43 -28.42
N LYS A 177 -0.87 -1.32 -28.57
CA LYS A 177 -1.16 -0.69 -29.87
C LYS A 177 -0.44 0.63 -29.97
#